data_AF-A4BVD4-F1
#
_entry.id   AF-A4BVD4-F1
#
_cell.length_a   1.000
_cell.length_b   1.000
_cell.length_c   1.000
_cell.angle_alpha   90.00
_cell.angle_beta   90.00
_cell.angle_gamma   90.00
#
_symmetry.space_group_name_H-M   'P 1'
#
loop_
_entity.id
_entity.type
_entity.pdbx_description
1 polymer ?
#
loop_
_entity_poly.entity_id
_entity_poly.type
_entity_poly.pdbx_seq_one_letter_code
_entity_poly.pdbx_strand_id
1 'polypeptide(L)'
;MCKINKDVSDDKSIKNALLDCFITYPGEYIEEHYIYGFKQISEIAAKALSPGINDPGTALHAIDLLTMLYLAQMEIHEAGYLFDDHGRLRVIKNLISFDELLYRYLSPIRIYGKADVIVLARLLECLNKLLYADIHGEHTDHLIAYLRVIIEDARETITNNVDRKKINKLIEKINGLIDKNELLYYI
;
A
#
# COMPACT_ATOMS: atom_id res chain seq x y z
N MET A 1 14.82 -8.74 -11.77
CA MET A 1 15.84 -9.08 -12.79
C MET A 1 16.12 -7.81 -13.59
N CYS A 2 17.36 -7.29 -13.55
CA CYS A 2 17.74 -6.11 -14.35
C CYS A 2 17.81 -6.51 -15.82
N LYS A 3 17.31 -5.65 -16.72
CA LYS A 3 17.36 -5.86 -18.17
C LYS A 3 18.28 -4.82 -18.79
N ILE A 4 19.10 -5.25 -19.73
CA ILE A 4 19.99 -4.39 -20.51
C ILE A 4 19.47 -4.30 -21.94
N ASN A 5 19.57 -3.11 -22.55
CA ASN A 5 19.12 -2.87 -23.92
C ASN A 5 20.13 -3.33 -24.99
N LYS A 6 21.34 -3.70 -24.57
CA LYS A 6 22.40 -4.24 -25.42
C LYS A 6 23.04 -5.42 -24.70
N ASP A 7 23.33 -6.48 -25.44
CA ASP A 7 24.08 -7.61 -24.90
C ASP A 7 25.53 -7.18 -24.60
N VAL A 8 25.96 -7.42 -23.36
CA VAL A 8 27.32 -7.13 -22.86
C VAL A 8 27.98 -8.39 -22.31
N SER A 9 27.45 -9.57 -22.61
CA SER A 9 27.90 -10.86 -22.06
C SER A 9 29.39 -11.13 -22.36
N ASP A 10 29.87 -10.66 -23.52
CA ASP A 10 31.25 -10.84 -23.96
C ASP A 10 32.21 -9.75 -23.44
N ASP A 11 31.71 -8.65 -22.87
CA ASP A 11 32.52 -7.55 -22.35
C ASP A 11 32.66 -7.64 -20.81
N LYS A 12 33.72 -8.32 -20.37
CA LYS A 12 34.03 -8.49 -18.94
C LYS A 12 34.24 -7.17 -18.21
N SER A 13 34.78 -6.14 -18.88
CA SER A 13 35.04 -4.86 -18.25
C SER A 13 33.74 -4.14 -17.89
N ILE A 14 32.81 -4.07 -18.85
CA ILE A 14 31.49 -3.47 -18.64
C ILE A 14 30.71 -4.27 -17.60
N LYS A 15 30.76 -5.61 -17.68
CA LYS A 15 30.07 -6.48 -16.72
C LYS A 15 30.54 -6.22 -15.28
N ASN A 16 31.85 -6.14 -15.04
CA ASN A 16 32.38 -5.89 -13.71
C ASN A 16 31.99 -4.49 -13.21
N ALA A 17 32.13 -3.46 -14.05
CA ALA A 17 31.74 -2.09 -13.68
C ALA A 17 30.25 -1.99 -13.32
N LEU A 18 29.37 -2.72 -14.02
CA LEU A 18 27.95 -2.79 -13.68
C LEU A 18 27.72 -3.50 -12.34
N LEU A 19 28.39 -4.63 -12.10
CA LEU A 19 28.25 -5.38 -10.84
C LEU A 19 28.72 -4.57 -9.63
N ASP A 20 29.78 -3.78 -9.79
CA ASP A 20 30.30 -2.88 -8.75
C ASP A 20 29.31 -1.76 -8.37
N CYS A 21 28.31 -1.50 -9.21
CA CYS A 21 27.25 -0.53 -8.94
C CYS A 21 26.08 -1.12 -8.12
N PHE A 22 26.02 -2.44 -7.89
CA PHE A 22 24.97 -3.07 -7.10
C PHE A 22 25.44 -3.34 -5.68
N ILE A 23 24.68 -2.85 -4.71
CA ILE A 23 24.87 -3.20 -3.30
C ILE A 23 23.88 -4.32 -2.97
N THR A 24 24.39 -5.47 -2.53
CA THR A 24 23.57 -6.58 -2.05
C THR A 24 23.61 -6.62 -0.54
N TYR A 25 22.45 -6.54 0.08
CA TYR A 25 22.30 -6.62 1.52
C TYR A 25 21.84 -8.03 1.92
N PRO A 26 22.40 -8.63 2.99
CA PRO A 26 21.94 -9.92 3.50
C PRO A 26 20.59 -9.84 4.24
N GLY A 27 20.05 -8.62 4.44
CA GLY A 27 18.84 -8.35 5.20
C GLY A 27 18.06 -7.15 4.68
N GLU A 28 16.94 -6.89 5.35
CA GLU A 28 15.98 -5.86 5.01
C GLU A 28 16.21 -4.61 5.88
N TYR A 29 16.97 -3.66 5.35
CA TYR A 29 17.37 -2.44 6.08
C TYR A 29 16.43 -1.29 5.75
N ILE A 30 15.64 -0.84 6.73
CA ILE A 30 14.63 0.22 6.55
C ILE A 30 15.27 1.55 6.13
N GLU A 31 16.45 1.85 6.68
CA GLU A 31 17.22 3.06 6.38
C GLU A 31 17.59 3.16 4.88
N GLU A 32 17.70 2.02 4.21
CA GLU A 32 18.08 1.91 2.80
C GLU A 32 16.86 1.80 1.87
N HIS A 33 15.75 1.22 2.35
CA HIS A 33 14.55 1.04 1.54
C HIS A 33 13.25 1.12 2.36
N TYR A 34 12.47 2.17 2.10
CA TYR A 34 11.21 2.46 2.81
C TYR A 34 10.19 1.32 2.79
N ILE A 35 10.21 0.47 1.76
CA ILE A 35 9.30 -0.67 1.59
C ILE A 35 9.41 -1.65 2.76
N TYR A 36 10.58 -1.78 3.37
CA TYR A 36 10.75 -2.61 4.55
C TYR A 36 10.04 -2.05 5.77
N GLY A 37 9.86 -0.72 5.87
CA GLY A 37 9.03 -0.09 6.89
C GLY A 37 7.56 -0.51 6.77
N PHE A 38 6.99 -0.46 5.56
CA PHE A 38 5.63 -0.96 5.29
C PHE A 38 5.50 -2.45 5.65
N LYS A 39 6.48 -3.25 5.23
CA LYS A 39 6.51 -4.69 5.50
C LYS A 39 6.48 -4.98 7.00
N GLN A 40 7.38 -4.40 7.77
CA GLN A 40 7.48 -4.68 9.20
C GLN A 40 6.20 -4.29 9.95
N ILE A 41 5.63 -3.11 9.67
CA ILE A 41 4.41 -2.66 10.35
C ILE A 41 3.21 -3.53 9.95
N SER A 42 3.11 -3.90 8.66
CA SER A 42 2.08 -4.82 8.17
C SER A 42 2.17 -6.19 8.83
N GLU A 43 3.39 -6.74 8.98
CA GLU A 43 3.60 -8.00 9.69
C GLU A 43 3.24 -7.94 11.17
N ILE A 44 3.53 -6.81 11.84
CA ILE A 44 3.12 -6.59 13.23
C ILE A 44 1.59 -6.62 13.34
N ALA A 45 0.89 -5.87 12.48
CA ALA A 45 -0.57 -5.87 12.45
C ALA A 45 -1.16 -7.26 12.17
N ALA A 46 -0.65 -7.96 11.15
CA ALA A 46 -1.12 -9.28 10.78
C ALA A 46 -0.87 -10.32 11.89
N LYS A 47 0.30 -10.28 12.55
CA LYS A 47 0.60 -11.15 13.71
C LYS A 47 -0.35 -10.87 14.86
N ALA A 48 -0.59 -9.60 15.17
CA ALA A 48 -1.52 -9.19 16.23
C ALA A 48 -2.94 -9.71 15.97
N LEU A 49 -3.43 -9.66 14.73
CA LEU A 49 -4.76 -10.16 14.34
C LEU A 49 -4.82 -11.67 14.13
N SER A 50 -3.69 -12.37 14.12
CA SER A 50 -3.69 -13.81 13.88
C SER A 50 -4.46 -14.56 14.98
N PRO A 51 -5.04 -15.75 14.69
CA PRO A 51 -5.86 -16.49 15.65
C PRO A 51 -5.18 -16.83 16.98
N GLY A 52 -3.84 -16.85 17.01
CA GLY A 52 -3.07 -17.16 18.21
C GLY A 52 -2.88 -15.97 19.17
N ILE A 53 -3.04 -14.72 18.70
CA ILE A 53 -2.85 -13.51 19.51
C ILE A 53 -4.18 -12.78 19.71
N ASN A 54 -4.88 -12.47 18.62
CA ASN A 54 -6.16 -11.75 18.62
C ASN A 54 -6.13 -10.42 19.40
N ASP A 55 -5.14 -9.58 19.12
CA ASP A 55 -4.95 -8.23 19.67
C ASP A 55 -5.24 -7.15 18.62
N PRO A 56 -6.51 -6.72 18.46
CA PRO A 56 -6.86 -5.67 17.54
C PRO A 56 -6.27 -4.30 17.95
N GLY A 57 -5.98 -4.06 19.23
CA GLY A 57 -5.43 -2.78 19.70
C GLY A 57 -4.08 -2.46 19.06
N THR A 58 -3.18 -3.45 19.06
CA THR A 58 -1.88 -3.33 18.38
C THR A 58 -2.04 -3.14 16.86
N ALA A 59 -3.00 -3.84 16.24
CA ALA A 59 -3.25 -3.72 14.82
C ALA A 59 -3.75 -2.32 14.41
N LEU A 60 -4.60 -1.69 15.23
CA LEU A 60 -5.07 -0.32 14.99
C LEU A 60 -3.92 0.68 14.97
N HIS A 61 -3.00 0.58 15.94
CA HIS A 61 -1.80 1.41 15.97
C HIS A 61 -0.92 1.20 14.74
N ALA A 62 -0.74 -0.06 14.33
CA ALA A 62 0.02 -0.37 13.12
C ALA A 62 -0.65 0.19 11.85
N ILE A 63 -1.98 0.16 11.74
CA ILE A 63 -2.71 0.79 10.63
C ILE A 63 -2.51 2.31 10.63
N ASP A 64 -2.50 2.97 11.79
CA ASP A 64 -2.23 4.41 11.87
C ASP A 64 -0.81 4.75 11.38
N LEU A 65 0.20 3.95 11.77
CA LEU A 65 1.57 4.10 11.28
C LEU A 65 1.66 3.89 9.76
N LEU A 66 1.01 2.83 9.24
CA LEU A 66 0.92 2.60 7.79
C LEU A 66 0.25 3.77 7.07
N THR A 67 -0.81 4.35 7.65
CA THR A 67 -1.50 5.51 7.08
C THR A 67 -0.51 6.66 6.89
N MET A 68 0.33 6.95 7.89
CA MET A 68 1.35 8.01 7.78
C MET A 68 2.39 7.69 6.70
N LEU A 69 2.81 6.43 6.58
CA LEU A 69 3.75 6.03 5.53
C LEU A 69 3.15 6.15 4.13
N TYR A 70 1.87 5.76 3.94
CA TYR A 70 1.19 5.95 2.66
C TYR A 70 1.06 7.43 2.30
N LEU A 71 0.67 8.29 3.25
CA LEU A 71 0.61 9.74 3.02
C LEU A 71 1.96 10.30 2.59
N ALA A 72 3.04 9.94 3.30
CA ALA A 72 4.39 10.37 2.93
C ALA A 72 4.83 9.82 1.57
N GLN A 73 4.44 8.58 1.22
CA GLN A 73 4.77 7.98 -0.07
C GLN A 73 4.02 8.66 -1.23
N MET A 74 2.77 9.11 -1.03
CA MET A 74 2.02 9.85 -2.03
C MET A 74 2.62 11.24 -2.34
N GLU A 75 3.41 11.80 -1.42
CA GLU A 75 4.16 13.05 -1.66
C GLU A 75 5.45 12.82 -2.47
N ILE A 76 5.93 11.59 -2.56
CA ILE A 76 7.18 11.25 -3.25
C ILE A 76 6.92 11.09 -4.76
N HIS A 77 7.38 12.07 -5.52
CA HIS A 77 7.37 12.05 -6.98
C HIS A 77 8.68 11.43 -7.49
N GLU A 78 8.94 10.15 -7.17
CA GLU A 78 10.17 9.50 -7.62
C GLU A 78 10.05 9.17 -9.12
N ALA A 79 10.79 9.90 -9.95
CA ALA A 79 10.91 9.55 -11.35
C ALA A 79 11.58 8.18 -11.45
N GLY A 80 10.87 7.18 -11.97
CA GLY A 80 11.41 5.86 -12.30
C GLY A 80 12.45 5.88 -13.44
N TYR A 81 13.01 7.05 -13.77
CA TYR A 81 13.86 7.29 -14.93
C TYR A 81 15.07 8.11 -14.51
N LEU A 82 16.27 7.63 -14.81
CA LEU A 82 17.53 8.37 -14.64
C LEU A 82 18.14 8.67 -16.00
N PHE A 83 18.51 9.93 -16.21
CA PHE A 83 19.09 10.45 -17.44
C PHE A 83 20.58 10.76 -17.25
N ASP A 84 21.38 10.68 -18.31
CA ASP A 84 22.75 11.20 -18.31
C ASP A 84 22.80 12.73 -18.48
N ASP A 85 23.99 13.31 -18.40
CA ASP A 85 24.24 14.76 -18.57
C ASP A 85 23.82 15.30 -19.95
N HIS A 86 23.54 14.43 -20.91
CA HIS A 86 23.04 14.78 -22.24
C HIS A 86 21.52 14.55 -22.39
N GLY A 87 20.82 14.26 -21.31
CA GLY A 87 19.38 14.02 -21.30
C GLY A 87 18.95 12.68 -21.89
N ARG A 88 19.86 11.70 -22.02
CA ARG A 88 19.52 10.36 -22.54
C ARG A 88 19.14 9.44 -21.38
N LEU A 89 18.01 8.73 -21.51
CA LEU A 89 17.56 7.75 -20.53
C LEU A 89 18.59 6.61 -20.39
N ARG A 90 19.06 6.37 -19.16
CA ARG A 90 20.05 5.32 -18.83
C ARG A 90 19.52 4.24 -17.92
N VAL A 91 18.70 4.58 -16.93
CA VAL A 91 18.16 3.62 -15.97
C VAL A 91 16.66 3.79 -15.86
N ILE A 92 15.95 2.67 -15.92
CA ILE A 92 14.53 2.61 -15.57
C ILE A 92 14.43 1.84 -14.26
N LYS A 93 14.03 2.53 -13.18
CA LYS A 93 13.74 1.91 -11.89
C LYS A 93 12.36 1.28 -11.96
N ASN A 94 12.26 -0.01 -11.69
CA ASN A 94 10.97 -0.67 -11.54
C ASN A 94 10.49 -0.50 -10.09
N LEU A 95 9.84 0.64 -9.83
CA LEU A 95 9.25 0.94 -8.53
C LEU A 95 8.00 0.08 -8.31
N ILE A 96 7.70 -0.24 -7.05
CA ILE A 96 6.42 -0.87 -6.70
C ILE A 96 5.32 0.15 -6.95
N SER A 97 4.28 -0.25 -7.69
CA SER A 97 3.14 0.63 -7.94
C SER A 97 2.31 0.82 -6.67
N PHE A 98 1.57 1.93 -6.60
CA PHE A 98 0.78 2.26 -5.41
C PHE A 98 -0.28 1.20 -5.08
N ASP A 99 -0.95 0.66 -6.09
CA ASP A 99 -1.92 -0.42 -5.94
C ASP A 99 -1.29 -1.72 -5.43
N GLU A 100 -0.08 -2.05 -5.90
CA GLU A 100 0.66 -3.20 -5.41
C GLU A 100 1.09 -2.99 -3.96
N LEU A 101 1.47 -1.77 -3.58
CA LEU A 101 1.82 -1.41 -2.20
C LEU A 101 0.62 -1.61 -1.26
N LEU A 102 -0.55 -1.05 -1.62
CA LEU A 102 -1.82 -1.24 -0.90
C LEU A 102 -2.15 -2.72 -0.74
N TYR A 103 -2.17 -3.45 -1.86
CA TYR A 103 -2.52 -4.86 -1.86
C TYR A 103 -1.58 -5.67 -0.97
N ARG A 104 -0.27 -5.46 -1.11
CA ARG A 104 0.75 -6.24 -0.39
C ARG A 104 0.69 -6.02 1.12
N TYR A 105 0.48 -4.78 1.58
CA TYR A 105 0.66 -4.43 2.99
C TYR A 105 -0.64 -4.18 3.76
N LEU A 106 -1.78 -3.99 3.09
CA LEU A 106 -3.08 -3.95 3.77
C LEU A 106 -3.84 -5.27 3.66
N SER A 107 -3.59 -6.12 2.66
CA SER A 107 -4.39 -7.36 2.49
C SER A 107 -4.22 -8.35 3.64
N PRO A 108 -3.02 -8.60 4.20
CA PRO A 108 -2.91 -9.49 5.36
C PRO A 108 -3.75 -9.01 6.56
N ILE A 109 -3.74 -7.69 6.81
CA ILE A 109 -4.51 -7.05 7.87
C ILE A 109 -6.01 -7.21 7.61
N ARG A 110 -6.45 -6.96 6.37
CA ARG A 110 -7.85 -7.17 5.94
C ARG A 110 -8.27 -8.63 6.13
N ILE A 111 -7.47 -9.59 5.67
CA ILE A 111 -7.79 -11.02 5.71
C ILE A 111 -7.96 -11.52 7.15
N TYR A 112 -7.07 -11.14 8.06
CA TYR A 112 -7.20 -11.53 9.47
C TYR A 112 -8.25 -10.71 10.21
N GLY A 113 -8.43 -9.43 9.85
CA GLY A 113 -9.32 -8.49 10.52
C GLY A 113 -10.74 -8.40 9.96
N LYS A 114 -11.09 -9.12 8.89
CA LYS A 114 -12.36 -8.92 8.19
C LYS A 114 -13.60 -9.19 9.02
N ALA A 115 -13.52 -9.96 10.10
CA ALA A 115 -14.65 -10.19 11.01
C ALA A 115 -14.66 -9.21 12.21
N ASP A 116 -13.65 -8.35 12.33
CA ASP A 116 -13.54 -7.34 13.39
C ASP A 116 -13.97 -5.97 12.84
N VAL A 117 -15.12 -5.49 13.32
CA VAL A 117 -15.68 -4.19 12.91
C VAL A 117 -14.74 -3.03 13.18
N ILE A 118 -13.94 -3.08 14.25
CA ILE A 118 -13.06 -1.98 14.66
C ILE A 118 -11.86 -1.91 13.71
N VAL A 119 -11.31 -3.08 13.33
CA VAL A 119 -10.22 -3.16 12.35
C VAL A 119 -10.69 -2.70 10.97
N LEU A 120 -11.86 -3.18 10.51
CA LEU A 120 -12.44 -2.73 9.24
C LEU A 120 -12.71 -1.23 9.22
N ALA A 121 -13.30 -0.69 10.29
CA ALA A 121 -13.52 0.75 10.43
C ALA A 121 -12.20 1.53 10.31
N ARG A 122 -11.13 1.05 10.93
CA ARG A 122 -9.82 1.72 10.85
C ARG A 122 -9.18 1.64 9.47
N LEU A 123 -9.34 0.52 8.74
CA LEU A 123 -8.90 0.43 7.34
C LEU A 123 -9.68 1.41 6.44
N LEU A 124 -11.00 1.55 6.64
CA LEU A 124 -11.80 2.55 5.92
C LEU A 124 -11.37 3.98 6.26
N GLU A 125 -11.08 4.28 7.53
CA GLU A 125 -10.55 5.58 7.95
C GLU A 125 -9.18 5.89 7.33
N CYS A 126 -8.29 4.89 7.25
CA CYS A 126 -7.00 5.00 6.55
C CYS A 126 -7.23 5.41 5.09
N LEU A 127 -8.03 4.65 4.34
CA LEU A 127 -8.30 4.93 2.93
C LEU A 127 -9.04 6.25 2.70
N ASN A 128 -9.95 6.64 3.61
CA ASN A 128 -10.58 7.95 3.58
C ASN A 128 -9.56 9.09 3.70
N LYS A 129 -8.54 8.94 4.56
CA LYS A 129 -7.47 9.95 4.71
C LYS A 129 -6.60 10.01 3.45
N LEU A 130 -6.29 8.86 2.85
CA LEU A 130 -5.53 8.81 1.60
C LEU A 130 -6.32 9.47 0.45
N LEU A 131 -7.60 9.16 0.29
CA LEU A 131 -8.46 9.82 -0.72
C LEU A 131 -8.52 11.33 -0.52
N TYR A 132 -8.63 11.80 0.73
CA TYR A 132 -8.64 13.22 1.02
C TYR A 132 -7.31 13.91 0.67
N ALA A 133 -6.19 13.20 0.80
CA ALA A 133 -4.86 13.70 0.47
C ALA A 133 -4.52 13.64 -1.03
N ASP A 134 -5.20 12.79 -1.80
CA ASP A 134 -5.01 12.61 -3.25
C ASP A 134 -5.66 13.75 -4.06
N ILE A 135 -5.21 14.98 -3.83
CA ILE A 135 -5.80 16.20 -4.41
C ILE A 135 -5.79 16.24 -5.94
N HIS A 136 -4.90 15.49 -6.56
CA HIS A 136 -4.74 15.40 -8.02
C HIS A 136 -5.38 14.16 -8.62
N GLY A 137 -5.93 13.27 -7.79
CA GLY A 137 -6.60 12.06 -8.23
C GLY A 137 -5.68 11.00 -8.83
N GLU A 138 -4.37 11.04 -8.52
CA GLU A 138 -3.39 10.11 -9.11
C GLU A 138 -3.54 8.68 -8.59
N HIS A 139 -4.19 8.51 -7.44
CA HIS A 139 -4.33 7.24 -6.75
C HIS A 139 -5.79 6.84 -6.48
N THR A 140 -6.73 7.72 -6.81
CA THR A 140 -8.16 7.60 -6.47
C THR A 140 -8.76 6.29 -6.97
N ASP A 141 -8.50 5.90 -8.22
CA ASP A 141 -9.01 4.64 -8.78
C ASP A 141 -8.50 3.42 -8.00
N HIS A 142 -7.23 3.41 -7.62
CA HIS A 142 -6.61 2.34 -6.85
C HIS A 142 -7.19 2.26 -5.42
N LEU A 143 -7.41 3.42 -4.79
CA LEU A 143 -8.03 3.52 -3.47
C LEU A 143 -9.48 3.04 -3.49
N ILE A 144 -10.27 3.45 -4.48
CA ILE A 144 -11.67 3.02 -4.67
C ILE A 144 -11.74 1.52 -4.93
N ALA A 145 -10.86 0.99 -5.79
CA ALA A 145 -10.79 -0.44 -6.05
C ALA A 145 -10.53 -1.23 -4.76
N TYR A 146 -9.58 -0.78 -3.93
CA TYR A 146 -9.27 -1.45 -2.66
C TYR A 146 -10.39 -1.31 -1.61
N LEU A 147 -11.05 -0.15 -1.55
CA LEU A 147 -12.24 0.09 -0.72
C LEU A 147 -13.37 -0.88 -1.04
N ARG A 148 -13.62 -1.17 -2.32
CA ARG A 148 -14.66 -2.13 -2.76
C ARG A 148 -14.42 -3.52 -2.18
N VAL A 149 -13.16 -3.97 -2.17
CA VAL A 149 -12.79 -5.28 -1.60
C VAL A 149 -13.05 -5.33 -0.09
N ILE A 150 -12.73 -4.27 0.65
CA ILE A 150 -13.02 -4.19 2.09
C ILE A 150 -14.51 -4.22 2.36
N ILE A 151 -15.30 -3.49 1.56
CA ILE A 151 -16.76 -3.43 1.69
C ILE A 151 -17.39 -4.79 1.38
N GLU A 152 -16.88 -5.49 0.37
CA GLU A 152 -17.31 -6.86 0.05
C GLU A 152 -17.05 -7.81 1.22
N ASP A 153 -15.82 -7.83 1.75
CA ASP A 153 -15.48 -8.61 2.95
C ASP A 153 -16.42 -8.27 4.13
N ALA A 154 -16.70 -6.98 4.36
CA ALA A 154 -17.56 -6.53 5.45
C ALA A 154 -19.03 -6.95 5.30
N ARG A 155 -19.56 -7.05 4.07
CA ARG A 155 -20.93 -7.56 3.82
C ARG A 155 -21.08 -9.00 4.26
N GLU A 156 -20.06 -9.81 4.01
CA GLU A 156 -20.08 -11.24 4.29
C GLU A 156 -19.90 -11.53 5.78
N THR A 157 -19.08 -10.75 6.48
CA THR A 157 -18.66 -11.06 7.84
C THR A 157 -19.42 -10.30 8.92
N ILE A 158 -19.84 -9.06 8.67
CA ILE A 158 -20.52 -8.21 9.66
C ILE A 158 -22.02 -8.39 9.53
N THR A 159 -22.64 -9.11 10.48
CA THR A 159 -24.05 -9.51 10.40
C THR A 159 -24.99 -8.65 11.25
N ASN A 160 -24.48 -7.99 12.29
CA ASN A 160 -25.33 -7.22 13.21
C ASN A 160 -25.56 -5.77 12.72
N ASN A 161 -26.77 -5.26 12.95
CA ASN A 161 -27.20 -3.96 12.43
C ASN A 161 -26.47 -2.76 13.05
N VAL A 162 -25.97 -2.87 14.29
CA VAL A 162 -25.30 -1.76 14.97
C VAL A 162 -23.95 -1.50 14.32
N ASP A 163 -23.20 -2.56 14.05
CA ASP A 163 -21.88 -2.48 13.43
C ASP A 163 -21.97 -2.15 11.94
N ARG A 164 -22.95 -2.71 11.22
CA ARG A 164 -23.26 -2.27 9.84
C ARG A 164 -23.52 -0.78 9.75
N LYS A 165 -24.30 -0.21 10.68
CA LYS A 165 -24.53 1.24 10.73
C LYS A 165 -23.25 2.04 10.94
N LYS A 166 -22.29 1.55 11.73
CA LYS A 166 -21.00 2.23 11.90
C LYS A 166 -20.19 2.23 10.60
N ILE A 167 -20.09 1.08 9.94
CA ILE A 167 -19.39 0.95 8.65
C ILE A 167 -20.07 1.82 7.58
N ASN A 168 -21.40 1.80 7.48
CA ASN A 168 -22.15 2.58 6.51
C ASN A 168 -21.95 4.10 6.68
N LYS A 169 -21.77 4.60 7.91
CA LYS A 169 -21.40 6.01 8.15
C LYS A 169 -20.01 6.36 7.60
N LEU A 170 -19.06 5.44 7.68
CA LEU A 170 -17.74 5.65 7.09
C LEU A 170 -17.81 5.61 5.57
N ILE A 171 -18.59 4.69 5.00
CA ILE A 171 -18.85 4.63 3.55
C ILE A 171 -19.52 5.92 3.07
N GLU A 172 -20.51 6.45 3.82
CA GLU A 172 -21.17 7.73 3.51
C GLU A 172 -20.18 8.89 3.48
N LYS A 173 -19.27 8.95 4.46
CA LYS A 173 -18.21 9.97 4.50
C LYS A 173 -17.28 9.85 3.28
N ILE A 174 -16.87 8.64 2.93
CA ILE A 174 -16.00 8.37 1.77
C ILE A 174 -16.71 8.73 0.46
N ASN A 175 -18.00 8.40 0.34
CA ASN A 175 -18.83 8.76 -0.81
C ASN A 175 -18.92 10.28 -1.02
N GLY A 176 -18.74 11.08 0.03
CA GLY A 176 -18.64 12.53 -0.07
C GLY A 176 -17.34 13.05 -0.70
N LEU A 177 -16.33 12.20 -0.90
CA LEU A 177 -15.02 12.53 -1.47
C LEU A 177 -14.82 12.03 -2.89
N ILE A 178 -15.72 11.19 -3.42
CA ILE A 178 -15.56 10.53 -4.72
C ILE A 178 -16.69 10.90 -5.69
N ASP A 179 -16.46 10.68 -6.97
CA ASP A 179 -17.43 10.99 -8.01
C ASP A 179 -18.71 10.15 -7.91
N LYS A 180 -19.82 10.72 -8.38
CA LYS A 180 -21.16 10.09 -8.29
C LYS A 180 -21.27 8.74 -9.00
N ASN A 181 -20.46 8.48 -10.03
CA ASN A 181 -20.41 7.21 -10.74
C ASN A 181 -19.61 6.13 -10.00
N GLU A 182 -18.77 6.51 -9.02
CA GLU A 182 -17.92 5.57 -8.28
C GLU A 182 -18.45 5.23 -6.89
N LEU A 183 -19.64 5.74 -6.54
CA LEU A 183 -20.23 5.60 -5.21
C LEU A 183 -20.23 4.15 -4.70
N LEU A 184 -19.74 4.02 -3.47
CA LEU A 184 -19.68 2.78 -2.75
C LEU A 184 -21.03 2.47 -2.12
N TYR A 185 -21.49 1.23 -2.30
CA TYR A 185 -22.76 0.79 -1.73
C TYR A 185 -22.61 0.41 -0.26
N TYR A 186 -23.64 0.67 0.54
CA TYR A 186 -23.72 0.26 1.94
C TYR A 186 -23.79 -1.26 2.10
N ILE A 187 -23.56 -1.73 3.33
CA ILE A 187 -23.57 -3.14 3.75
C ILE A 187 -24.74 -3.45 4.69
#